data_AF-A0A1Z9LE15-F1
#
_entry.id   AF-A0A1Z9LE15-F1
#
_cell.length_a   1.000
_cell.length_b   1.000
_cell.length_c   1.000
_cell.angle_alpha   90.00
_cell.angle_beta   90.00
_cell.angle_gamma   90.00
#
_symmetry.space_group_name_H-M   'P 1'
#
loop_
_entity.id
_entity.type
_entity.pdbx_description
1 polymer ?
#
loop_
_entity_poly.entity_id
_entity_poly.type
_entity_poly.pdbx_seq_one_letter_code
_entity_poly.pdbx_strand_id
1 'polypeptide(L)' 'MLKSIDALRRAVHGPLQDACGPEVRMLTAEVHGAEVRGLALCPGRVVRFVMDEQRAQLHTADLLRLTKATRTPAA' A
#
# COMPACT_ATOMS: atom_id res chain seq x y z
N MET A 1 -4.45 15.56 11.60
CA MET A 1 -3.14 15.64 12.31
C MET A 1 -2.90 14.32 13.04
N LEU A 2 -2.33 13.35 12.35
CA LEU A 2 -1.93 12.07 12.92
C LEU A 2 -0.69 12.27 13.80
N LYS A 3 -0.88 12.30 15.12
CA LYS A 3 0.18 12.66 16.09
C LYS A 3 1.22 11.55 16.33
N SER A 4 1.07 10.38 15.71
CA SER A 4 1.98 9.23 15.85
C SER A 4 1.97 8.36 14.59
N ILE A 5 3.10 7.71 14.32
CA ILE A 5 3.26 6.68 13.27
C ILE A 5 2.22 5.56 13.44
N ASP A 6 1.83 5.21 14.67
CA ASP A 6 0.83 4.17 14.92
C ASP A 6 -0.59 4.63 14.58
N ALA A 7 -0.88 5.93 14.72
CA ALA A 7 -2.15 6.49 14.27
C ALA A 7 -2.21 6.47 12.74
N LEU A 8 -1.11 6.85 12.08
CA LEU A 8 -0.98 6.81 10.62
C LEU A 8 -1.17 5.39 10.08
N ARG A 9 -0.47 4.42 10.67
CA ARG A 9 -0.61 3.00 10.32
C ARG A 9 -2.05 2.54 10.43
N ARG A 10 -2.74 2.84 11.53
CA ARG A 10 -4.15 2.46 11.73
C ARG A 10 -5.09 3.13 10.72
N ALA A 11 -4.88 4.41 10.41
CA ALA A 11 -5.69 5.15 9.45
C ALA A 11 -5.58 4.61 8.02
N VAL A 12 -4.39 4.15 7.62
CA VAL A 12 -4.16 3.62 6.27
C VAL A 12 -4.53 2.15 6.15
N HIS A 13 -4.32 1.35 7.21
CA HIS A 13 -4.39 -0.11 7.14
C HIS A 13 -5.74 -0.65 6.67
N GLY A 14 -6.86 -0.18 7.24
CA GLY A 14 -8.19 -0.63 6.86
C GLY A 14 -8.50 -0.37 5.38
N PRO A 15 -8.46 0.89 4.92
CA PRO A 15 -8.68 1.21 3.52
C PRO A 15 -7.74 0.48 2.55
N LEU A 16 -6.50 0.26 2.96
CA LEU A 16 -5.53 -0.49 2.16
C LEU A 16 -5.90 -1.97 2.05
N GLN A 17 -6.39 -2.59 3.12
CA GLN A 17 -6.94 -3.95 3.08
C GLN A 17 -8.19 -4.04 2.20
N ASP A 18 -9.07 -3.05 2.26
CA ASP A 18 -10.28 -3.00 1.44
C ASP A 18 -9.94 -2.91 -0.06
N ALA A 19 -8.91 -2.13 -0.42
CA ALA A 19 -8.49 -1.95 -1.81
C ALA A 19 -7.61 -3.08 -2.36
N CYS A 20 -6.77 -3.69 -1.53
CA CYS A 20 -5.70 -4.59 -1.97
C CYS A 20 -5.81 -6.03 -1.46
N GLY A 21 -6.75 -6.30 -0.55
CA GLY A 21 -6.96 -7.59 0.10
C GLY A 21 -6.27 -7.71 1.46
N PRO A 22 -6.65 -8.72 2.26
CA PRO A 22 -6.24 -8.86 3.67
C PRO A 22 -4.74 -9.12 3.87
N GLU A 23 -4.07 -9.67 2.84
CA GLU A 23 -2.64 -9.98 2.89
C GLU A 23 -1.74 -8.77 2.59
N VAL A 24 -2.33 -7.60 2.31
CA VAL A 24 -1.54 -6.40 2.06
C VAL A 24 -0.66 -6.05 3.27
N ARG A 25 0.57 -5.62 2.99
CA ARG A 25 1.54 -5.16 3.98
C ARG A 25 2.10 -3.82 3.54
N MET A 26 1.84 -2.79 4.32
CA MET A 26 2.42 -1.46 4.09
C MET A 26 3.94 -1.51 4.31
N LEU A 27 4.70 -1.05 3.32
CA LEU A 27 6.16 -1.00 3.34
C LEU A 27 6.65 0.36 3.82
N THR A 28 6.07 1.43 3.27
CA THR A 28 6.40 2.82 3.59
C THR A 28 5.13 3.64 3.75
N ALA A 29 5.22 4.71 4.54
CA ALA A 29 4.19 5.73 4.66
C ALA A 29 4.85 7.07 5.00
N GLU A 30 4.56 8.07 4.19
CA GLU A 30 5.11 9.42 4.30
C GLU A 30 3.97 10.43 4.26
N VAL A 31 4.04 11.45 5.11
CA VAL A 31 3.05 12.53 5.15
C VAL A 31 3.51 13.67 4.25
N HIS A 32 2.65 14.03 3.29
CA HIS A 32 2.84 15.09 2.31
C HIS A 32 1.68 16.07 2.40
N GLY A 33 1.76 17.02 3.32
CA GLY A 33 0.65 17.95 3.59
C GLY A 33 -0.57 17.21 4.15
N ALA A 34 -1.67 17.20 3.39
CA ALA A 34 -2.90 16.48 3.74
C ALA A 34 -2.94 15.03 3.20
N GLU A 35 -1.94 14.64 2.42
CA GLU A 35 -1.86 13.31 1.84
C GLU A 35 -0.89 12.42 2.61
N VAL A 36 -1.20 11.13 2.64
CA VAL A 36 -0.29 10.07 3.04
C VAL A 36 0.05 9.25 1.82
N ARG A 37 1.33 9.17 1.49
CA ARG A 37 1.83 8.43 0.33
C ARG A 37 2.67 7.27 0.78
N GLY A 38 2.63 6.17 0.05
CA GLY A 38 3.46 5.03 0.42
C GLY A 38 3.41 3.88 -0.56
N LEU A 39 4.10 2.81 -0.17
CA LEU A 39 4.16 1.56 -0.89
C LEU A 39 3.56 0.45 -0.05
N ALA A 40 2.92 -0.50 -0.70
CA ALA A 40 2.47 -1.72 -0.08
C ALA A 40 2.77 -2.94 -0.94
N LEU A 41 3.05 -4.05 -0.27
CA LEU A 41 3.18 -5.36 -0.88
C LEU A 41 1.83 -6.08 -0.80
N CYS A 42 1.38 -6.58 -1.94
CA CYS A 42 0.23 -7.47 -2.04
C CYS A 42 0.70 -8.78 -2.69
N PRO A 43 -0.07 -9.88 -2.59
CA PRO A 43 0.26 -11.11 -3.31
C PRO A 43 0.51 -10.84 -4.79
N GLY A 44 1.74 -11.09 -5.24
CA GLY A 44 2.14 -10.93 -6.63
C GLY A 44 2.33 -9.50 -7.14
N ARG A 45 2.30 -8.45 -6.30
CA ARG A 45 2.49 -7.07 -6.76
C ARG A 45 2.97 -6.10 -5.69
N VAL A 46 3.63 -5.03 -6.12
CA VAL A 46 3.91 -3.84 -5.32
C VAL A 46 3.00 -2.73 -5.81
N VAL A 47 2.28 -2.10 -4.89
CA VAL A 47 1.37 -0.99 -5.18
C VAL A 47 1.87 0.29 -4.53
N ARG A 48 1.74 1.40 -5.25
CA ARG A 48 1.76 2.74 -4.66
C ARG A 48 0.37 3.05 -4.15
N PHE A 49 0.28 3.70 -2.99
CA PHE A 49 -0.98 4.26 -2.52
C PHE A 49 -0.83 5.75 -2.17
N VAL A 50 -1.95 6.46 -2.30
CA VAL A 50 -2.13 7.84 -1.85
C VAL A 50 -3.46 7.90 -1.09
N MET A 51 -3.41 8.35 0.16
CA MET A 51 -4.58 8.55 1.01
C MET A 51 -4.74 10.04 1.30
N ASP A 52 -5.91 10.60 1.01
CA ASP A 52 -6.30 11.93 1.46
C ASP A 52 -6.86 11.82 2.89
N GLU A 53 -6.17 12.42 3.89
CA GLU A 53 -6.59 12.36 5.30
C GLU A 53 -7.94 13.07 5.52
N GLN A 54 -8.25 14.13 4.75
CA GLN A 54 -9.48 14.90 4.92
C GLN A 54 -10.69 14.20 4.33
N ARG A 55 -10.50 13.48 3.23
CA ARG A 55 -11.59 12.80 2.49
C ARG A 55 -11.69 11.31 2.79
N ALA A 56 -10.72 10.76 3.52
CA ALA A 56 -10.57 9.32 3.75
C ALA A 56 -10.60 8.50 2.44
N GLN A 57 -10.09 9.08 1.36
CA GLN A 57 -10.07 8.45 0.03
C GLN A 57 -8.70 7.84 -0.26
N LEU A 58 -8.68 6.55 -0.56
CA LEU A 58 -7.49 5.82 -0.95
C LEU A 58 -7.47 5.59 -2.46
N HIS A 59 -6.37 5.99 -3.09
CA HIS A 59 -6.03 5.64 -4.46
C HIS A 59 -4.85 4.68 -4.47
N THR A 60 -4.92 3.65 -5.31
CA THR A 60 -3.84 2.67 -5.49
C THR A 60 -3.45 2.58 -6.96
N ALA A 61 -2.17 2.30 -7.21
CA ALA A 61 -1.65 2.04 -8.55
C ALA A 61 -0.59 0.95 -8.48
N ASP A 62 -0.68 -0.05 -9.35
CA ASP A 62 0.33 -1.09 -9.47
C ASP A 62 1.64 -0.47 -9.98
N LEU A 63 2.73 -0.65 -9.22
CA LEU A 63 4.07 -0.27 -9.68
C LEU A 63 4.81 -1.45 -10.29
N LEU A 64 4.69 -2.62 -9.68
CA LEU A 64 5.33 -3.85 -10.14
C LEU A 64 4.37 -5.01 -9.99
N ARG A 65 4.35 -5.89 -10.98
CA ARG A 65 3.68 -7.20 -10.89
C ARG A 65 4.76 -8.26 -10.89
N LEU A 66 4.81 -9.06 -9.83
CA LEU A 66 5.59 -10.27 -9.79
C LEU A 66 4.89 -11.26 -10.73
N THR A 67 5.42 -11.39 -11.95
CA THR A 67 5.04 -12.50 -12.82
C THR A 67 5.37 -13.80 -12.08
N LYS A 68 4.47 -14.79 -12.13
CA LYS A 68 4.82 -16.15 -11.70
C LYS A 68 6.13 -16.50 -12.40
N ALA A 69 7.19 -16.74 -11.65
CA ALA A 69 8.39 -17.31 -12.22
C ALA A 69 8.00 -18.69 -12.74
N THR A 70 7.70 -18.81 -14.03
CA THR A 70 7.82 -20.07 -14.74
C THR A 70 9.31 -20.38 -14.73
N ARG A 71 9.80 -20.95 -13.62
CA ARG A 71 11.08 -21.64 -13.61
C ARG A 71 10.93 -22.81 -14.56
N THR A 72 11.33 -22.61 -15.82
CA THR A 72 11.84 -23.74 -16.59
C THR A 72 13.13 -24.13 -15.86
N PRO A 73 13.25 -25.36 -15.32
CA PRO A 73 14.50 -25.80 -14.72
C PRO A 73 15.61 -25.60 -15.75
N ALA A 74 16.77 -25.11 -15.31
CA ALA A 74 17.94 -25.15 -16.18
C ALA A 74 18.21 -26.62 -16.53
N ALA A 75 18.22 -26.92 -17.83
CA ALA A 75 18.44 -28.27 -18.36
C ALA A 75 19.87 -28.75 -18.08
#